data_AF-A0A3A4ZSU0-F1
#
_entry.id   AF-A0A3A4ZSU0-F1
#
_cell.length_a   1.000
_cell.length_b   1.000
_cell.length_c   1.000
_cell.angle_alpha   90.00
_cell.angle_beta   90.00
_cell.angle_gamma   90.00
#
_symmetry.space_group_name_H-M   'P 1'
#
loop_
_entity.id
_entity.type
_entity.pdbx_description
1 polymer ?
#
loop_
_entity_poly.entity_id
_entity_poly.type
_entity_poly.pdbx_seq_one_letter_code
_entity_poly.pdbx_strand_id
1 'polypeptide(L)'
;MVQFHLIMLQRAHRELRALREFFADCGSEIVVLCAAAASLILMKYHPARSWWMTNAVYFGAVPLVVIAAVLRRNPLEFGLGAGDAKRGALHAAIGCAGAAVVVLVASRLPSVGSFYARESLSLGSYVAARIVIIASLEFFFRGFLLFGLMRRFGAGAVAVQMLPFAALHAGKPEAEAFGCILSGLYLGYVAYRSNAIWPAFVIHLFANVLNVVVHAVPT
;
A
#
# COMPACT_ATOMS: atom_id res chain seq x y z
N MET A 1 6.22 11.90 -54.41
CA MET A 1 7.06 11.45 -53.27
C MET A 1 7.21 12.50 -52.16
N VAL A 2 7.54 13.76 -52.46
CA VAL A 2 7.78 14.82 -51.44
C VAL A 2 6.57 15.12 -50.53
N GLN A 3 5.36 15.18 -51.09
CA GLN A 3 4.13 15.47 -50.34
C GLN A 3 3.77 14.37 -49.32
N PHE A 4 4.04 13.10 -49.64
CA PHE A 4 3.85 11.97 -48.73
C PHE A 4 4.81 12.04 -47.54
N HIS A 5 6.06 12.43 -47.77
CA HIS A 5 7.08 12.59 -46.73
C HIS A 5 6.73 13.74 -45.76
N LEU A 6 6.22 14.86 -46.28
CA LEU A 6 5.73 15.98 -45.49
C LEU A 6 4.55 15.61 -44.60
N ILE A 7 3.58 14.84 -45.10
CA ILE A 7 2.43 14.35 -44.33
C ILE A 7 2.90 13.43 -43.20
N MET A 8 3.84 12.51 -43.47
CA MET A 8 4.41 11.63 -42.47
C MET A 8 5.16 12.40 -41.37
N LEU A 9 5.98 13.39 -41.75
CA LEU A 9 6.68 14.25 -40.78
C LEU A 9 5.70 15.07 -39.92
N GLN A 10 4.65 15.64 -40.51
CA GLN A 10 3.63 16.37 -39.77
C GLN A 10 2.84 15.47 -38.80
N ARG A 11 2.56 14.23 -39.20
CA ARG A 11 1.94 13.23 -38.32
C ARG A 11 2.86 12.87 -37.17
N ALA A 12 4.13 12.54 -37.44
CA ALA A 12 5.12 12.25 -36.42
C ALA A 12 5.29 13.41 -35.42
N HIS A 13 5.33 14.66 -35.91
CA HIS A 13 5.42 15.84 -35.03
C HIS A 13 4.18 16.01 -34.13
N ARG A 14 2.99 15.72 -34.65
CA ARG A 14 1.74 15.73 -33.86
C ARG A 14 1.76 14.66 -32.77
N GLU A 15 2.16 13.44 -33.11
CA GLU A 15 2.29 12.35 -32.12
C GLU A 15 3.32 12.69 -31.04
N LEU A 16 4.48 13.23 -31.42
CA LEU A 16 5.50 13.67 -30.45
C LEU A 16 5.01 14.78 -29.53
N ARG A 17 4.21 15.72 -30.05
CA ARG A 17 3.60 16.77 -29.24
C ARG A 17 2.56 16.20 -28.28
N ALA A 18 1.66 15.36 -28.76
CA ALA A 18 0.65 14.69 -27.94
C ALA A 18 1.30 13.85 -26.83
N LEU A 19 2.41 13.16 -27.12
CA LEU A 19 3.17 12.41 -26.14
C LEU A 19 3.76 13.32 -25.05
N ARG A 20 4.35 14.46 -25.44
CA ARG A 20 4.87 15.45 -24.48
C ARG A 20 3.77 16.03 -23.61
N GLU A 21 2.62 16.36 -24.18
CA GLU A 21 1.44 16.87 -23.47
C GLU A 21 0.91 15.81 -22.49
N PHE A 22 0.84 14.55 -22.90
CA PHE A 22 0.45 13.44 -22.03
C PHE A 22 1.37 13.32 -20.80
N PHE A 23 2.69 13.30 -20.99
CA PHE A 23 3.63 13.23 -19.86
C PHE A 23 3.63 14.50 -19.00
N ALA A 24 3.36 15.66 -19.58
CA ALA A 24 3.21 16.90 -18.81
C ALA A 24 1.94 16.88 -17.93
N ASP A 25 0.84 16.31 -18.42
CA ASP A 25 -0.44 16.24 -17.69
C ASP A 25 -0.39 15.27 -16.50
N CYS A 26 0.20 14.07 -16.68
CA CYS A 26 0.17 12.99 -15.68
C CYS A 26 1.56 12.51 -15.21
N GLY A 27 2.61 13.31 -15.42
CA GLY A 27 3.99 12.92 -15.11
C GLY A 27 4.21 12.51 -13.66
N SER A 28 3.60 13.20 -12.69
CA SER A 28 3.70 12.83 -11.27
C SER A 28 3.09 11.47 -10.97
N GLU A 29 1.92 11.18 -11.53
CA GLU A 29 1.19 9.93 -11.36
C GLU A 29 1.95 8.78 -12.03
N ILE A 30 2.53 9.03 -13.21
CA ILE A 30 3.41 8.06 -13.89
C ILE A 30 4.61 7.73 -13.00
N VAL A 31 5.29 8.72 -12.44
CA VAL A 31 6.43 8.48 -11.52
C VAL A 31 5.99 7.64 -10.31
N VAL A 32 4.86 7.97 -9.68
CA VAL A 32 4.32 7.21 -8.54
C VAL A 32 4.01 5.76 -8.93
N LEU A 33 3.30 5.55 -10.04
CA LEU A 33 2.90 4.22 -10.51
C LEU A 33 4.11 3.38 -10.95
N CYS A 34 5.05 3.97 -11.70
CA CYS A 34 6.27 3.29 -12.12
C CYS A 34 7.16 2.92 -10.93
N ALA A 35 7.34 3.82 -9.96
CA ALA A 35 8.08 3.52 -8.74
C ALA A 35 7.39 2.43 -7.90
N ALA A 36 6.06 2.48 -7.77
CA ALA A 36 5.30 1.46 -7.06
C ALA A 36 5.42 0.08 -7.74
N ALA A 37 5.27 0.03 -9.06
CA ALA A 37 5.44 -1.20 -9.83
C ALA A 37 6.87 -1.74 -9.71
N ALA A 38 7.88 -0.88 -9.84
CA ALA A 38 9.28 -1.27 -9.64
C ALA A 38 9.52 -1.81 -8.24
N SER A 39 9.04 -1.16 -7.18
CA SER A 39 9.14 -1.67 -5.81
C SER A 39 8.52 -3.06 -5.65
N LEU A 40 7.31 -3.27 -6.18
CA LEU A 40 6.60 -4.56 -6.12
C LEU A 40 7.29 -5.68 -6.92
N ILE A 41 7.94 -5.33 -8.03
CA ILE A 41 8.70 -6.28 -8.85
C ILE A 41 10.04 -6.59 -8.18
N LEU A 42 10.83 -5.56 -7.87
CA LEU A 42 12.18 -5.70 -7.34
C LEU A 42 12.21 -6.39 -5.98
N MET A 43 11.20 -6.21 -5.12
CA MET A 43 11.12 -6.96 -3.86
C MET A 43 11.08 -8.49 -4.06
N LYS A 44 10.57 -8.97 -5.21
CA LYS A 44 10.46 -10.41 -5.51
C LYS A 44 11.78 -10.97 -6.04
N TYR A 45 12.51 -10.18 -6.84
CA TYR A 45 13.75 -10.62 -7.49
C TYR A 45 15.01 -10.31 -6.66
N HIS A 46 14.94 -9.27 -5.83
CA HIS A 46 16.06 -8.76 -5.04
C HIS A 46 15.63 -8.45 -3.59
N PRO A 47 15.15 -9.46 -2.83
CA PRO A 47 14.85 -9.26 -1.42
C PRO A 47 16.13 -8.91 -0.66
N ALA A 48 15.99 -8.06 0.37
CA ALA A 48 17.07 -7.80 1.31
C ALA A 48 17.32 -9.04 2.21
N ARG A 49 18.34 -8.96 3.07
CA ARG A 49 18.73 -10.05 3.98
C ARG A 49 17.57 -10.58 4.84
N SER A 50 16.61 -9.73 5.20
CA SER A 50 15.42 -10.11 5.95
C SER A 50 14.16 -9.52 5.35
N TRP A 51 13.01 -10.10 5.70
CA TRP A 51 11.72 -9.64 5.20
C TRP A 51 11.35 -8.23 5.68
N TRP A 52 11.65 -7.90 6.94
CA TRP A 52 11.41 -6.56 7.47
C TRP A 52 12.29 -5.51 6.80
N MET A 53 13.55 -5.83 6.47
CA MET A 53 14.43 -4.93 5.71
C MET A 53 13.91 -4.75 4.28
N THR A 54 13.42 -5.82 3.65
CA THR A 54 12.85 -5.76 2.29
C THR A 54 11.69 -4.78 2.24
N ASN A 55 10.76 -4.87 3.21
CA ASN A 55 9.63 -3.94 3.30
C ASN A 55 10.10 -2.51 3.62
N ALA A 56 11.02 -2.34 4.58
CA ALA A 56 11.55 -1.02 4.93
C ALA A 56 12.20 -0.31 3.73
N VAL A 57 12.94 -1.05 2.89
CA VAL A 57 13.59 -0.48 1.70
C VAL A 57 12.56 -0.18 0.60
N TYR A 58 11.82 -1.17 0.13
CA TYR A 58 10.99 -1.02 -1.08
C TYR A 58 9.68 -0.27 -0.84
N PHE A 59 9.15 -0.31 0.39
CA PHE A 59 7.87 0.29 0.77
C PHE A 59 8.02 1.49 1.72
N GLY A 60 9.19 1.67 2.34
CA GLY A 60 9.51 2.86 3.15
C GLY A 60 10.46 3.82 2.42
N ALA A 61 11.73 3.42 2.30
CA ALA A 61 12.82 4.27 1.83
C ALA A 61 12.67 4.69 0.36
N VAL A 62 12.37 3.76 -0.55
CA VAL A 62 12.19 4.06 -1.98
C VAL A 62 11.08 5.10 -2.19
N PRO A 63 9.85 4.92 -1.66
CA PRO A 63 8.82 5.95 -1.75
C PRO A 63 9.22 7.30 -1.14
N LEU A 64 9.88 7.31 0.02
CA LEU A 64 10.39 8.56 0.63
C LEU A 64 11.36 9.30 -0.29
N VAL A 65 12.32 8.57 -0.88
CA VAL A 65 13.29 9.14 -1.82
C VAL A 65 12.59 9.65 -3.09
N VAL A 66 11.63 8.90 -3.63
CA VAL A 66 10.87 9.33 -4.80
C VAL A 66 10.08 10.61 -4.50
N ILE A 67 9.42 10.69 -3.34
CA ILE A 67 8.70 11.90 -2.92
C ILE A 67 9.65 13.10 -2.79
N ALA A 68 10.74 12.95 -2.04
CA ALA A 68 11.62 14.05 -1.70
C ALA A 68 12.54 14.49 -2.85
N ALA A 69 13.09 13.55 -3.62
CA ALA A 69 14.11 13.84 -4.62
C ALA A 69 13.56 13.94 -6.05
N VAL A 70 12.58 13.11 -6.42
CA VAL A 70 12.03 13.06 -7.79
C VAL A 70 10.80 13.98 -7.91
N LEU A 71 9.81 13.78 -7.04
CA LEU A 71 8.61 14.63 -7.03
C LEU A 71 8.86 16.00 -6.37
N ARG A 72 9.92 16.12 -5.56
CA ARG A 72 10.28 17.32 -4.80
C ARG A 72 9.13 17.86 -3.96
N ARG A 73 8.41 16.94 -3.31
CA ARG A 73 7.28 17.24 -2.42
C ARG A 73 7.63 16.93 -0.97
N ASN A 74 6.88 17.52 -0.04
CA ASN A 74 7.04 17.25 1.38
C ASN A 74 6.44 15.87 1.74
N PRO A 75 7.22 14.92 2.29
CA PRO A 75 6.70 13.61 2.72
C PRO A 75 5.54 13.69 3.73
N LEU A 76 5.44 14.77 4.51
CA LEU A 76 4.33 14.96 5.46
C LEU A 76 2.97 15.08 4.77
N GLU A 77 2.93 15.52 3.50
CA GLU A 77 1.70 15.55 2.69
C GLU A 77 1.21 14.16 2.26
N PHE A 78 2.05 13.13 2.42
CA PHE A 78 1.73 11.74 2.09
C PHE A 78 1.28 10.98 3.33
N GLY A 79 0.50 11.64 4.20
CA GLY A 79 -0.13 11.04 5.37
C GLY A 79 0.82 10.73 6.54
N LEU A 80 2.06 11.22 6.53
CA LEU A 80 2.98 11.08 7.67
C LEU A 80 2.71 12.11 8.79
N GLY A 81 1.93 13.15 8.52
CA GLY A 81 1.45 14.09 9.54
C GLY A 81 0.45 13.47 10.53
N ALA A 82 0.05 14.24 11.55
CA ALA A 82 -0.91 13.79 12.56
C ALA A 82 -2.36 13.68 12.04
N GLY A 83 -2.70 14.44 11.00
CA GLY A 83 -4.04 14.46 10.42
C GLY A 83 -5.14 14.89 11.41
N ASP A 84 -6.37 14.46 11.15
CA ASP A 84 -7.50 14.58 12.09
C ASP A 84 -7.46 13.40 13.08
N ALA A 85 -6.75 13.61 14.20
CA ALA A 85 -6.53 12.57 15.20
C ALA A 85 -7.83 12.04 15.82
N LYS A 86 -8.87 12.87 16.00
CA LYS A 86 -10.15 12.44 16.57
C LYS A 86 -10.87 11.50 15.61
N ARG A 87 -10.96 11.89 14.34
CA ARG A 87 -11.56 11.04 13.29
C ARG A 87 -10.74 9.78 13.06
N GLY A 88 -9.40 9.90 13.09
CA GLY A 88 -8.48 8.78 13.00
C GLY A 88 -8.69 7.77 14.13
N ALA A 89 -8.75 8.23 15.38
CA ALA A 89 -8.98 7.37 16.54
C ALA A 89 -10.34 6.67 16.49
N LEU A 90 -11.41 7.36 16.08
CA LEU A 90 -12.74 6.76 15.89
C LEU A 90 -12.69 5.63 14.87
N HIS A 91 -12.10 5.87 13.69
CA HIS A 91 -11.97 4.85 12.67
C HIS A 91 -11.03 3.71 13.06
N ALA A 92 -9.95 3.99 13.80
CA ALA A 92 -9.08 2.96 14.35
C ALA A 92 -9.85 2.04 15.31
N ALA A 93 -10.66 2.59 16.20
CA ALA A 93 -11.47 1.81 17.12
C ALA A 93 -12.49 0.92 16.37
N ILE A 94 -13.23 1.49 15.42
CA ILE A 94 -14.20 0.75 14.58
C ILE A 94 -13.49 -0.33 13.77
N GLY A 95 -12.36 0.02 13.15
CA GLY A 95 -11.56 -0.88 12.33
C GLY A 95 -10.97 -2.05 13.13
N CYS A 96 -10.44 -1.79 14.33
CA CYS A 96 -9.94 -2.84 15.22
C CYS A 96 -11.07 -3.76 15.70
N ALA A 97 -12.24 -3.22 16.07
CA ALA A 97 -13.41 -4.03 16.43
C ALA A 97 -13.86 -4.91 15.25
N GLY A 98 -13.97 -4.34 14.05
CA GLY A 98 -14.30 -5.10 12.84
C GLY A 98 -13.27 -6.17 12.50
N ALA A 99 -11.98 -5.83 12.58
CA ALA A 99 -10.88 -6.76 12.37
C ALA A 99 -10.90 -7.89 13.41
N ALA A 100 -11.22 -7.61 14.67
CA ALA A 100 -11.36 -8.63 15.71
C ALA A 100 -12.46 -9.64 15.36
N VAL A 101 -13.63 -9.17 14.95
CA VAL A 101 -14.73 -10.04 14.51
C VAL A 101 -14.29 -10.89 13.31
N VAL A 102 -13.69 -10.28 12.29
CA VAL A 102 -13.22 -11.00 11.09
C VAL A 102 -12.19 -12.07 11.45
N VAL A 103 -11.18 -11.73 12.26
CA VAL A 103 -10.13 -12.67 12.67
C VAL A 103 -10.71 -13.83 13.50
N LEU A 104 -11.60 -13.55 14.45
CA LEU A 104 -12.24 -14.58 15.27
C LEU A 104 -13.18 -15.49 14.46
N VAL A 105 -13.79 -14.98 13.40
CA VAL A 105 -14.60 -15.79 12.47
C VAL A 105 -13.68 -16.63 11.58
N ALA A 106 -12.66 -16.01 10.98
CA ALA A 106 -11.71 -16.65 10.07
C ALA A 106 -10.85 -17.72 10.78
N SER A 107 -10.56 -17.57 12.07
CA SER A 107 -9.78 -18.55 12.84
C SER A 107 -10.44 -19.93 12.94
N ARG A 108 -11.74 -20.03 12.64
CA ARG A 108 -12.46 -21.31 12.56
C ARG A 108 -12.15 -22.08 11.27
N LEU A 109 -11.47 -21.45 10.30
CA LEU A 109 -11.09 -22.09 9.04
C LEU A 109 -9.72 -22.78 9.18
N PRO A 110 -9.60 -24.08 8.87
CA PRO A 110 -8.33 -24.80 8.96
C PRO A 110 -7.20 -24.20 8.10
N SER A 111 -7.55 -23.61 6.96
CA SER A 111 -6.60 -22.93 6.07
C SER A 111 -5.95 -21.71 6.73
N VAL A 112 -6.67 -21.02 7.62
CA VAL A 112 -6.15 -19.86 8.37
C VAL A 112 -5.23 -20.33 9.49
N GLY A 113 -5.65 -21.30 10.28
CA GLY A 113 -4.81 -21.87 11.35
C GLY A 113 -3.47 -22.41 10.84
N SER A 114 -3.49 -23.19 9.76
CA SER A 114 -2.26 -23.75 9.15
C SER A 114 -1.33 -22.70 8.53
N PHE A 115 -1.85 -21.53 8.15
CA PHE A 115 -1.04 -20.42 7.65
C PHE A 115 -0.27 -19.74 8.79
N TYR A 116 -0.96 -19.41 9.90
CA TYR A 116 -0.36 -18.70 11.04
C TYR A 116 0.45 -19.62 11.98
N ALA A 117 0.21 -20.94 11.97
CA ALA A 117 1.02 -21.91 12.73
C ALA A 117 2.50 -21.99 12.27
N ARG A 118 2.84 -21.40 11.12
CA ARG A 118 4.22 -21.34 10.60
C ARG A 118 5.06 -20.26 11.27
N GLU A 119 4.45 -19.40 12.07
CA GLU A 119 5.16 -18.33 12.76
C GLU A 119 5.93 -18.90 13.95
N SER A 120 7.25 -18.75 13.92
CA SER A 120 8.15 -19.33 14.93
C SER A 120 8.81 -18.26 15.81
N LEU A 121 8.53 -16.98 15.57
CA LEU A 121 9.06 -15.89 16.38
C LEU A 121 8.34 -15.81 17.73
N SER A 122 9.08 -15.41 18.77
CA SER A 122 8.46 -14.96 20.01
C SER A 122 7.51 -13.80 19.71
N LEU A 123 6.43 -13.65 20.49
CA LEU A 123 5.46 -12.56 20.29
C LEU A 123 6.14 -11.18 20.24
N GLY A 124 7.10 -10.92 21.12
CA GLY A 124 7.85 -9.66 21.14
C GLY A 124 8.66 -9.43 19.85
N SER A 125 9.39 -10.44 19.37
CA SER A 125 10.16 -10.35 18.12
C SER A 125 9.25 -10.21 16.89
N TYR A 126 8.12 -10.92 16.89
CA TYR A 126 7.10 -10.82 15.85
C TYR A 126 6.52 -9.41 15.77
N VAL A 127 6.08 -8.85 16.91
CA VAL A 127 5.53 -7.49 16.98
C VAL A 127 6.57 -6.46 16.52
N ALA A 128 7.82 -6.57 16.98
CA ALA A 128 8.88 -5.65 16.58
C ALA A 128 9.14 -5.67 15.06
N ALA A 129 9.23 -6.86 14.46
CA ALA A 129 9.38 -6.98 13.00
C ALA A 129 8.14 -6.46 12.25
N ARG A 130 6.94 -6.73 12.76
CA ARG A 130 5.68 -6.31 12.15
C ARG A 130 5.44 -4.82 12.22
N ILE A 131 5.90 -4.12 13.26
CA ILE A 131 5.84 -2.65 13.30
C ILE A 131 6.53 -2.06 12.06
N VAL A 132 7.74 -2.52 11.74
CA VAL A 132 8.49 -2.02 10.57
C VAL A 132 7.80 -2.40 9.27
N ILE A 133 7.39 -3.68 9.13
CA ILE A 133 6.73 -4.17 7.92
C ILE A 133 5.43 -3.42 7.65
N ILE A 134 4.54 -3.33 8.65
CA ILE A 134 3.22 -2.73 8.51
C ILE A 134 3.33 -1.22 8.34
N ALA A 135 4.22 -0.53 9.06
CA ALA A 135 4.44 0.90 8.84
C ALA A 135 4.90 1.18 7.41
N SER A 136 5.81 0.37 6.88
CA SER A 136 6.29 0.51 5.49
C SER A 136 5.18 0.22 4.48
N LEU A 137 4.39 -0.84 4.68
CA LEU A 137 3.27 -1.17 3.80
C LEU A 137 2.20 -0.08 3.82
N GLU A 138 1.80 0.39 5.00
CA GLU A 138 0.79 1.47 5.08
C GLU A 138 1.32 2.77 4.51
N PHE A 139 2.60 3.10 4.71
CA PHE A 139 3.17 4.25 4.03
C PHE A 139 3.16 4.06 2.50
N PHE A 140 3.49 2.88 1.97
CA PHE A 140 3.46 2.64 0.53
C PHE A 140 2.06 2.74 -0.08
N PHE A 141 1.05 2.12 0.55
CA PHE A 141 -0.30 2.08 -0.01
C PHE A 141 -1.11 3.34 0.33
N ARG A 142 -1.14 3.76 1.60
CA ARG A 142 -1.98 4.86 2.10
C ARG A 142 -1.25 6.18 2.08
N GLY A 143 0.08 6.17 2.12
CA GLY A 143 0.90 7.35 1.90
C GLY A 143 1.15 7.58 0.41
N PHE A 144 2.12 6.86 -0.13
CA PHE A 144 2.69 7.06 -1.45
C PHE A 144 1.69 6.88 -2.60
N LEU A 145 1.04 5.71 -2.70
CA LEU A 145 0.07 5.44 -3.76
C LEU A 145 -1.20 6.30 -3.62
N LEU A 146 -1.85 6.28 -2.45
CA LEU A 146 -3.08 7.03 -2.25
C LEU A 146 -2.88 8.53 -2.46
N PHE A 147 -2.05 9.21 -1.65
CA PHE A 147 -1.86 10.66 -1.75
C PHE A 147 -1.07 11.10 -2.99
N GLY A 148 -0.24 10.22 -3.55
CA GLY A 148 0.43 10.46 -4.83
C GLY A 148 -0.53 10.48 -6.02
N LEU A 149 -1.64 9.74 -5.95
CA LEU A 149 -2.65 9.64 -7.00
C LEU A 149 -3.89 10.52 -6.76
N MET A 150 -4.02 11.13 -5.58
CA MET A 150 -5.14 11.99 -5.21
C MET A 150 -5.39 13.13 -6.20
N ARG A 151 -4.34 13.72 -6.80
CA ARG A 151 -4.47 14.85 -7.73
C ARG A 151 -5.29 14.49 -8.97
N ARG A 152 -5.08 13.28 -9.51
CA ARG A 152 -5.75 12.82 -10.73
C ARG A 152 -7.05 12.08 -10.45
N PHE A 153 -7.08 11.25 -9.41
CA PHE A 153 -8.19 10.35 -9.15
C PHE A 153 -9.12 10.82 -8.02
N GLY A 154 -8.76 11.86 -7.27
CA GLY A 154 -9.51 12.29 -6.09
C GLY A 154 -9.75 11.13 -5.13
N ALA A 155 -10.95 11.04 -4.56
CA ALA A 155 -11.35 9.91 -3.70
C ALA A 155 -11.26 8.54 -4.40
N GLY A 156 -11.30 8.50 -5.75
CA GLY A 156 -11.11 7.28 -6.53
C GLY A 156 -9.74 6.63 -6.33
N ALA A 157 -8.74 7.39 -5.87
CA ALA A 157 -7.42 6.85 -5.51
C ALA A 157 -7.50 5.74 -4.44
N VAL A 158 -8.55 5.74 -3.59
CA VAL A 158 -8.82 4.66 -2.63
C VAL A 158 -9.02 3.31 -3.32
N ALA A 159 -9.77 3.30 -4.44
CA ALA A 159 -9.99 2.08 -5.23
C ALA A 159 -8.73 1.69 -6.02
N VAL A 160 -8.00 2.68 -6.55
CA VAL A 160 -6.77 2.42 -7.32
C VAL A 160 -5.70 1.76 -6.46
N GLN A 161 -5.42 2.28 -5.24
CA GLN A 161 -4.42 1.67 -4.36
C GLN A 161 -4.85 0.31 -3.79
N MET A 162 -6.16 0.04 -3.72
CA MET A 162 -6.67 -1.23 -3.23
C MET A 162 -6.22 -2.39 -4.13
N LEU A 163 -6.15 -2.18 -5.46
CA LEU A 163 -5.76 -3.22 -6.41
C LEU A 163 -4.37 -3.83 -6.10
N PRO A 164 -3.26 -3.05 -6.07
CA PRO A 164 -1.96 -3.60 -5.71
C PRO A 164 -1.89 -4.05 -4.24
N PHE A 165 -2.67 -3.46 -3.34
CA PHE A 165 -2.76 -3.92 -1.95
C PHE A 165 -3.32 -5.35 -1.87
N ALA A 166 -4.47 -5.61 -2.50
CA ALA A 166 -5.08 -6.94 -2.52
C ALA A 166 -4.17 -7.95 -3.25
N ALA A 167 -3.57 -7.55 -4.38
CA ALA A 167 -2.64 -8.40 -5.13
C ALA A 167 -1.39 -8.78 -4.34
N LEU A 168 -0.84 -7.88 -3.51
CA LEU A 168 0.31 -8.19 -2.65
C LEU A 168 -0.02 -9.25 -1.59
N HIS A 169 -1.29 -9.36 -1.20
CA HIS A 169 -1.76 -10.34 -0.22
C HIS A 169 -2.16 -11.68 -0.86
N ALA A 170 -2.01 -11.84 -2.18
CA ALA A 170 -2.15 -13.12 -2.84
C ALA A 170 -1.15 -14.13 -2.24
N GLY A 171 -1.66 -15.29 -1.80
CA GLY A 171 -0.88 -16.31 -1.06
C GLY A 171 -1.29 -16.45 0.41
N LYS A 172 -2.08 -15.51 0.94
CA LYS A 172 -2.88 -15.74 2.14
C LYS A 172 -3.99 -16.78 1.90
N PRO A 173 -4.57 -17.37 2.96
CA PRO A 173 -5.80 -18.16 2.84
C PRO A 173 -6.83 -17.41 2.01
N GLU A 174 -7.52 -18.11 1.10
CA GLU A 174 -8.39 -17.49 0.09
C GLU A 174 -9.38 -16.48 0.68
N ALA A 175 -10.06 -16.84 1.77
CA ALA A 175 -10.99 -15.96 2.47
C ALA A 175 -10.34 -14.65 2.96
N GLU A 176 -9.11 -14.72 3.49
CA GLU A 176 -8.36 -13.52 3.88
C GLU A 176 -7.89 -12.72 2.67
N ALA A 177 -7.47 -13.38 1.59
CA ALA A 177 -7.03 -12.71 0.36
C ALA A 177 -8.19 -11.91 -0.27
N PHE A 178 -9.40 -12.47 -0.36
CA PHE A 178 -10.58 -11.70 -0.78
C PHE A 178 -10.95 -10.60 0.22
N GLY A 179 -10.80 -10.85 1.52
CA GLY A 179 -10.95 -9.84 2.56
C GLY A 179 -9.99 -8.65 2.42
N CYS A 180 -8.86 -8.82 1.71
CA CYS A 180 -7.92 -7.74 1.40
C CYS A 180 -8.49 -6.69 0.43
N ILE A 181 -9.52 -7.02 -0.36
CA ILE A 181 -10.24 -6.02 -1.17
C ILE A 181 -10.99 -5.05 -0.25
N LEU A 182 -11.81 -5.61 0.67
CA LEU A 182 -12.64 -4.82 1.58
C LEU A 182 -11.79 -4.03 2.58
N SER A 183 -10.80 -4.66 3.21
CA SER A 183 -9.86 -3.96 4.09
C SER A 183 -8.99 -2.96 3.32
N GLY A 184 -8.62 -3.29 2.07
CA GLY A 184 -7.95 -2.39 1.15
C GLY A 184 -8.65 -1.06 0.97
N LEU A 185 -9.97 -1.13 0.66
CA LEU A 185 -10.86 0.01 0.54
C LEU A 185 -11.03 0.74 1.88
N TYR A 186 -11.30 0.01 2.97
CA TYR A 186 -11.57 0.63 4.26
C TYR A 186 -10.34 1.38 4.81
N LEU A 187 -9.17 0.75 4.83
CA LEU A 187 -7.93 1.38 5.29
C LEU A 187 -7.56 2.60 4.41
N GLY A 188 -7.78 2.49 3.09
CA GLY A 188 -7.63 3.63 2.17
C GLY A 188 -8.60 4.77 2.49
N TYR A 189 -9.87 4.47 2.74
CA TYR A 189 -10.88 5.45 3.15
C TYR A 189 -10.51 6.12 4.48
N VAL A 190 -10.08 5.35 5.48
CA VAL A 190 -9.66 5.88 6.78
C VAL A 190 -8.49 6.84 6.61
N ALA A 191 -7.46 6.47 5.85
CA ALA A 191 -6.33 7.35 5.57
C ALA A 191 -6.75 8.62 4.81
N TYR A 192 -7.61 8.49 3.80
CA TYR A 192 -8.17 9.62 3.05
C TYR A 192 -8.95 10.58 3.96
N ARG A 193 -9.79 10.06 4.86
CA ARG A 193 -10.65 10.87 5.73
C ARG A 193 -9.92 11.51 6.90
N SER A 194 -8.90 10.84 7.42
CA SER A 194 -8.08 11.34 8.53
C SER A 194 -6.86 12.13 8.06
N ASN A 195 -6.51 12.07 6.78
CA ASN A 195 -5.28 12.64 6.24
C ASN A 195 -4.00 12.14 6.94
N ALA A 196 -4.00 10.86 7.35
CA ALA A 196 -2.90 10.23 8.06
C ALA A 196 -2.88 8.71 7.84
N ILE A 197 -1.69 8.11 7.77
CA ILE A 197 -1.54 6.64 7.67
C ILE A 197 -1.70 5.93 9.01
N TRP A 198 -1.49 6.66 10.12
CA TRP A 198 -1.39 6.08 11.47
C TRP A 198 -2.62 5.28 11.91
N PRO A 199 -3.86 5.72 11.66
CA PRO A 199 -5.03 4.91 12.00
C PRO A 199 -5.08 3.58 11.22
N ALA A 200 -4.72 3.59 9.94
CA ALA A 200 -4.64 2.37 9.13
C ALA A 200 -3.53 1.43 9.62
N PHE A 201 -2.38 1.98 9.99
CA PHE A 201 -1.28 1.25 10.63
C PHE A 201 -1.72 0.54 11.90
N VAL A 202 -2.44 1.23 12.80
CA VAL A 202 -2.96 0.63 14.04
C VAL A 202 -3.91 -0.53 13.73
N ILE A 203 -4.87 -0.34 12.84
CA ILE A 203 -5.83 -1.39 12.46
C ILE A 203 -5.11 -2.61 11.87
N HIS A 204 -4.19 -2.37 10.93
CA HIS A 204 -3.51 -3.45 10.22
C HIS A 204 -2.54 -4.20 11.14
N LEU A 205 -1.79 -3.50 11.99
CA LEU A 205 -0.90 -4.14 12.98
C LEU A 205 -1.73 -4.95 13.99
N PHE A 206 -2.83 -4.39 14.49
CA PHE A 206 -3.75 -5.07 15.40
C PHE A 206 -4.24 -6.40 14.80
N ALA A 207 -4.70 -6.40 13.55
CA ALA A 207 -5.16 -7.62 12.88
C ALA A 207 -4.05 -8.67 12.73
N ASN A 208 -2.82 -8.25 12.42
CA ASN A 208 -1.67 -9.17 12.31
C ASN A 208 -1.27 -9.79 13.66
N VAL A 209 -1.29 -8.99 14.72
CA VAL A 209 -0.96 -9.46 16.07
C VAL A 209 -2.07 -10.37 16.59
N LEU A 210 -3.33 -9.98 16.42
CA LEU A 210 -4.47 -10.79 16.86
C LEU A 210 -4.51 -12.14 16.16
N ASN A 211 -4.22 -12.20 14.86
CA ASN A 211 -4.11 -13.48 14.15
C ASN A 211 -3.07 -14.39 14.79
N VAL A 212 -1.88 -13.89 15.12
CA VAL A 212 -0.87 -14.73 15.80
C VAL A 212 -1.33 -15.12 17.19
N VAL A 213 -1.92 -14.22 17.98
CA VAL A 213 -2.37 -14.54 19.34
C VAL A 213 -3.49 -15.58 19.35
N VAL A 214 -4.49 -15.46 18.47
CA VAL A 214 -5.62 -16.41 18.39
C VAL A 214 -5.19 -17.80 17.94
N HIS A 215 -4.12 -17.89 17.13
CA HIS A 215 -3.58 -19.15 16.64
C HIS A 215 -2.33 -19.63 17.40
N ALA A 216 -1.82 -18.84 18.34
CA ALA A 216 -0.80 -19.23 19.30
C ALA A 216 -1.47 -20.07 20.39
N VAL A 217 -1.90 -21.28 20.02
CA VAL A 217 -2.34 -22.28 21.00
C VAL A 217 -1.09 -23.00 21.52
N PRO A 218 -0.88 -23.08 22.85
CA PRO A 218 0.15 -23.92 23.43
C PRO A 218 -0.21 -25.38 23.14
N THR A 219 0.69 -26.09 22.44
CA THR A 219 0.71 -27.56 22.46
C THR A 219 1.06 -28.05 23.86
#